data_AF-A0A7C3Y775-F1
#
_entry.id   AF-A0A7C3Y775-F1
#
_cell.length_a   1.000
_cell.length_b   1.000
_cell.length_c   1.000
_cell.angle_alpha   90.00
_cell.angle_beta   90.00
_cell.angle_gamma   90.00
#
_symmetry.space_group_name_H-M   'P 1'
#
loop_
_entity.id
_entity.type
_entity.pdbx_description
1 polymer ?
#
loop_
_entity_poly.entity_id
_entity_poly.type
_entity_poly.pdbx_seq_one_letter_code
_entity_poly.pdbx_strand_id
1 'polypeptide(L)'
;MVADFIRRGDQAQAAAFLARFAGAYSPDLDPLRDLQRVGMAAQTTMYSSEFIKVSQTIRNAIVERYGPDADAHFQELDTICSATQERQDAVDDLARRSDVVIVVGGYNSSNTTNLAKVARQYTAAYHIQGPGHLTRHVIRHQPYGTKTEITTTDWLPDKPSLIIGLTSGASTPDSVLEEVLHEIRNLGS
;
A
#
# COMPACT_ATOMS: atom_id res chain seq x y z
N MET A 1 -13.26 15.74 -4.85
CA MET A 1 -12.79 14.35 -5.09
C MET A 1 -13.62 13.74 -6.23
N VAL A 2 -13.20 12.64 -6.88
CA VAL A 2 -14.02 11.98 -7.94
C VAL A 2 -15.40 11.61 -7.41
N ALA A 3 -15.47 11.03 -6.22
CA ALA A 3 -16.72 10.71 -5.53
C ALA A 3 -17.63 11.94 -5.34
N ASP A 4 -17.08 13.12 -5.04
CA ASP A 4 -17.90 14.33 -4.86
C ASP A 4 -18.55 14.79 -6.16
N PHE A 5 -17.80 14.70 -7.27
CA PHE A 5 -18.35 15.03 -8.58
C PHE A 5 -19.40 14.01 -9.02
N ILE A 6 -19.18 12.72 -8.78
CA ILE A 6 -20.21 11.70 -9.00
C ILE A 6 -21.46 12.06 -8.21
N ARG A 7 -21.32 12.40 -6.92
CA ARG A 7 -22.46 12.66 -6.03
C ARG A 7 -23.32 13.84 -6.48
N ARG A 8 -22.71 14.98 -6.85
CA ARG A 8 -23.45 16.25 -7.09
C ARG A 8 -22.92 17.10 -8.23
N GLY A 9 -22.04 16.56 -9.06
CA GLY A 9 -21.40 17.28 -10.18
C GLY A 9 -22.41 17.81 -11.17
N ASP A 10 -22.15 19.04 -11.63
CA ASP A 10 -22.93 19.77 -12.62
C ASP A 10 -22.04 20.49 -13.65
N GLN A 11 -22.68 21.19 -14.60
CA GLN A 11 -22.00 21.92 -15.67
C GLN A 11 -21.03 22.99 -15.15
N ALA A 12 -21.36 23.64 -14.04
CA ALA A 12 -20.53 24.69 -13.48
C ALA A 12 -19.22 24.12 -12.90
N GLN A 13 -19.25 22.87 -12.42
CA GLN A 13 -18.10 22.21 -11.80
C GLN A 13 -17.25 21.41 -12.79
N ALA A 14 -17.78 21.07 -13.97
CA ALA A 14 -17.12 20.18 -14.94
C ALA A 14 -15.72 20.67 -15.36
N ALA A 15 -15.57 21.96 -15.67
CA ALA A 15 -14.27 22.52 -16.07
C ALA A 15 -13.23 22.45 -14.94
N ALA A 16 -13.64 22.74 -13.71
CA ALA A 16 -12.77 22.67 -12.54
C ALA A 16 -12.36 21.22 -12.22
N PHE A 17 -13.26 20.26 -12.43
CA PHE A 17 -12.97 18.84 -12.30
C PHE A 17 -11.87 18.41 -13.29
N LEU A 18 -12.04 18.71 -14.58
CA LEU A 18 -11.05 18.36 -15.60
C LEU A 18 -9.70 19.03 -15.34
N ALA A 19 -9.69 20.31 -14.96
CA ALA A 19 -8.45 21.01 -14.61
C ALA A 19 -7.69 20.33 -13.45
N ARG A 20 -8.40 19.81 -12.45
CA ARG A 20 -7.80 19.10 -11.32
C ARG A 20 -7.15 17.77 -11.73
N PHE A 21 -7.68 17.08 -12.73
CA PHE A 21 -7.19 15.79 -13.19
C PHE A 21 -6.40 15.89 -14.51
N ALA A 22 -5.91 17.09 -14.87
CA ALA A 22 -5.14 17.32 -16.09
C ALA A 22 -4.00 16.30 -16.24
N GLY A 23 -3.96 15.62 -17.40
CA GLY A 23 -2.99 14.57 -17.70
C GLY A 23 -3.34 13.17 -17.17
N ALA A 24 -4.48 13.01 -16.50
CA ALA A 24 -4.94 11.74 -15.92
C ALA A 24 -6.35 11.34 -16.42
N TYR A 25 -6.73 11.73 -17.64
CA TYR A 25 -7.97 11.32 -18.31
C TYR A 25 -7.80 11.30 -19.84
N SER A 26 -8.72 10.64 -20.56
CA SER A 26 -8.71 10.59 -22.04
C SER A 26 -9.20 11.90 -22.66
N PRO A 27 -8.68 12.37 -23.81
CA PRO A 27 -9.00 13.69 -24.37
C PRO A 27 -10.50 13.98 -24.59
N ASP A 28 -11.31 12.93 -24.73
CA ASP A 28 -12.74 12.94 -25.02
C ASP A 28 -13.64 12.71 -23.78
N LEU A 29 -13.06 12.66 -22.58
CA LEU A 29 -13.81 12.48 -21.34
C LEU A 29 -14.79 13.66 -21.13
N ASP A 30 -16.08 13.34 -21.07
CA ASP A 30 -17.13 14.24 -20.59
C ASP A 30 -17.54 13.78 -19.19
N PRO A 31 -17.15 14.49 -18.11
CA PRO A 31 -17.44 14.04 -16.76
C PRO A 31 -18.94 14.02 -16.43
N LEU A 32 -19.80 14.76 -17.15
CA LEU A 32 -21.25 14.74 -16.91
C LEU A 32 -21.94 13.55 -17.55
N ARG A 33 -21.40 13.04 -18.66
CA ARG A 33 -21.87 11.84 -19.35
C ARG A 33 -21.21 10.58 -18.80
N ASP A 34 -19.89 10.59 -18.73
CA ASP A 34 -19.08 9.39 -18.53
C ASP A 34 -19.02 8.97 -17.06
N LEU A 35 -19.11 9.91 -16.11
CA LEU A 35 -19.20 9.56 -14.68
C LEU A 35 -20.61 9.17 -14.22
N GLN A 36 -21.57 9.07 -15.15
CA GLN A 36 -22.88 8.50 -14.83
C GLN A 36 -22.81 6.99 -14.62
N ARG A 37 -21.89 6.29 -15.29
CA ARG A 37 -21.69 4.84 -15.13
C ARG A 37 -20.21 4.57 -14.92
N VAL A 38 -19.87 4.06 -13.75
CA VAL A 38 -18.47 3.90 -13.34
C VAL A 38 -18.12 2.43 -13.21
N GLY A 39 -17.18 2.00 -14.05
CA GLY A 39 -16.45 0.76 -13.87
C GLY A 39 -15.18 1.01 -13.07
N MET A 40 -14.91 0.18 -12.07
CA MET A 40 -13.67 0.21 -11.32
C MET A 40 -12.84 -1.03 -11.58
N ALA A 41 -11.56 -0.84 -11.91
CA ALA A 41 -10.56 -1.89 -12.00
C ALA A 41 -9.41 -1.56 -11.05
N ALA A 42 -8.77 -2.61 -10.53
CA ALA A 42 -7.60 -2.51 -9.69
C ALA A 42 -6.31 -2.76 -10.49
N GLN A 43 -5.24 -2.05 -10.14
CA GLN A 43 -3.90 -2.44 -10.57
C GLN A 43 -3.55 -3.80 -9.94
N THR A 44 -2.86 -4.68 -10.67
CA THR A 44 -2.54 -6.05 -10.23
C THR A 44 -1.77 -6.13 -8.91
N THR A 45 -1.00 -5.09 -8.57
CA THR A 45 -0.23 -4.97 -7.33
C THR A 45 -0.91 -4.12 -6.25
N MET A 46 -2.14 -3.66 -6.49
CA MET A 46 -2.92 -2.91 -5.51
C MET A 46 -3.47 -3.88 -4.44
N TYR A 47 -3.53 -3.43 -3.20
CA TYR A 47 -4.16 -4.22 -2.14
C TYR A 47 -5.67 -4.21 -2.22
N SER A 48 -6.28 -5.37 -1.98
CA SER A 48 -7.72 -5.56 -1.88
C SER A 48 -8.34 -4.61 -0.87
N SER A 49 -7.75 -4.44 0.31
CA SER A 49 -8.30 -3.56 1.35
C SER A 49 -8.30 -2.07 0.96
N GLU A 50 -7.30 -1.61 0.20
CA GLU A 50 -7.25 -0.23 -0.30
C GLU A 50 -8.23 -0.04 -1.45
N PHE A 51 -8.30 -1.01 -2.35
CA PHE A 51 -9.26 -1.01 -3.46
C PHE A 51 -10.70 -1.01 -2.94
N ILE A 52 -11.02 -1.86 -1.96
CA ILE A 52 -12.34 -1.92 -1.31
C ILE A 52 -12.71 -0.56 -0.70
N LYS A 53 -11.78 0.14 -0.04
CA LYS A 53 -12.06 1.47 0.53
C LYS A 53 -12.39 2.51 -0.55
N VAL A 54 -11.63 2.51 -1.65
CA VAL A 54 -11.91 3.41 -2.79
C VAL A 54 -13.23 3.01 -3.45
N SER A 55 -13.48 1.72 -3.65
CA SER A 55 -14.70 1.15 -4.24
C SER A 55 -15.92 1.55 -3.44
N GLN A 56 -15.89 1.37 -2.12
CA GLN A 56 -16.96 1.81 -1.21
C GLN A 56 -17.20 3.32 -1.29
N THR A 57 -16.14 4.13 -1.37
CA THR A 57 -16.27 5.59 -1.48
C THR A 57 -17.00 6.01 -2.76
N ILE A 58 -16.66 5.38 -3.89
CA ILE A 58 -17.29 5.63 -5.19
C ILE A 58 -18.72 5.07 -5.22
N ARG A 59 -18.93 3.83 -4.76
CA ARG A 59 -20.25 3.20 -4.65
C ARG A 59 -21.20 4.05 -3.81
N ASN A 60 -20.75 4.57 -2.66
CA ASN A 60 -21.57 5.43 -1.81
C ASN A 60 -21.99 6.72 -2.54
N ALA A 61 -21.09 7.35 -3.29
CA ALA A 61 -21.44 8.53 -4.08
C ALA A 61 -22.47 8.22 -5.17
N ILE A 62 -22.40 7.03 -5.79
CA ILE A 62 -23.37 6.56 -6.79
C ILE A 62 -24.72 6.28 -6.13
N VAL A 63 -24.74 5.60 -4.98
CA VAL A 63 -25.97 5.33 -4.20
C VAL A 63 -26.63 6.65 -3.79
N GLU A 64 -25.87 7.63 -3.33
CA GLU A 64 -26.40 8.95 -2.96
C GLU A 64 -27.03 9.70 -4.16
N ARG A 65 -26.55 9.46 -5.38
CA ARG A 65 -27.06 10.12 -6.59
C ARG A 65 -28.24 9.37 -7.24
N TYR A 66 -28.13 8.05 -7.36
CA TYR A 66 -29.03 7.21 -8.16
C TYR A 66 -29.98 6.35 -7.31
N GLY A 67 -29.76 6.27 -6.00
CA GLY A 67 -30.64 5.55 -5.08
C GLY A 67 -30.83 4.08 -5.48
N PRO A 68 -32.08 3.60 -5.67
CA PRO A 68 -32.38 2.22 -6.05
C PRO A 68 -31.72 1.78 -7.37
N ASP A 69 -31.42 2.70 -8.28
CA ASP A 69 -30.86 2.38 -9.59
C ASP A 69 -29.33 2.23 -9.56
N ALA A 70 -28.68 2.42 -8.40
CA ALA A 70 -27.22 2.47 -8.27
C ALA A 70 -26.48 1.26 -8.88
N ASP A 71 -27.05 0.06 -8.83
CA ASP A 71 -26.42 -1.14 -9.39
C ASP A 71 -26.31 -1.09 -10.93
N ALA A 72 -27.15 -0.31 -11.62
CA ALA A 72 -27.02 -0.07 -13.07
C ALA A 72 -25.95 0.98 -13.41
N HIS A 73 -25.41 1.66 -12.40
CA HIS A 73 -24.48 2.78 -12.52
C HIS A 73 -23.08 2.46 -11.98
N PHE A 74 -22.87 1.31 -11.32
CA PHE A 74 -21.59 0.92 -10.77
C PHE A 74 -21.25 -0.55 -11.04
N GLN A 75 -20.02 -0.79 -11.48
CA GLN A 75 -19.49 -2.15 -11.60
C GLN A 75 -18.06 -2.23 -11.08
N GLU A 76 -17.81 -3.17 -10.17
CA GLU A 76 -16.47 -3.54 -9.74
C GLU A 76 -15.98 -4.70 -10.61
N LEU A 77 -14.81 -4.54 -11.23
CA LEU A 77 -14.14 -5.58 -11.99
C LEU A 77 -13.12 -6.25 -11.05
N ASP A 78 -13.30 -7.55 -10.84
CA ASP A 78 -12.37 -8.35 -10.03
C ASP A 78 -11.08 -8.61 -10.82
N THR A 79 -10.19 -7.61 -10.81
CA THR A 79 -8.88 -7.66 -11.47
C THR A 79 -7.73 -7.81 -10.48
N ILE A 80 -8.02 -8.07 -9.20
CA ILE A 80 -7.00 -8.25 -8.17
C ILE A 80 -6.49 -9.69 -8.22
N CYS A 81 -5.19 -9.86 -8.39
CA CYS A 81 -4.56 -11.18 -8.37
C CYS A 81 -4.52 -11.74 -6.94
N SER A 82 -4.96 -12.99 -6.75
CA SER A 82 -4.97 -13.70 -5.46
C SER A 82 -3.60 -13.78 -4.78
N ALA A 83 -2.50 -13.72 -5.56
CA ALA A 83 -1.13 -13.69 -5.05
C ALA A 83 -0.84 -12.50 -4.12
N THR A 84 -1.63 -11.42 -4.20
CA THR A 84 -1.51 -10.26 -3.32
C THR A 84 -2.15 -10.51 -1.95
N GLN A 85 -3.17 -11.36 -1.88
CA GLN A 85 -3.79 -11.78 -0.62
C GLN A 85 -2.89 -12.77 0.12
N GLU A 86 -2.38 -13.79 -0.59
CA GLU A 86 -1.46 -14.79 -0.01
C GLU A 86 -0.22 -14.14 0.63
N ARG A 87 0.34 -13.10 0.00
CA ARG A 87 1.48 -12.35 0.55
C ARG A 87 1.11 -11.51 1.78
N GLN A 88 -0.11 -10.97 1.84
CA GLN A 88 -0.58 -10.26 3.04
C GLN A 88 -0.74 -11.23 4.20
N ASP A 89 -1.39 -12.35 3.96
CA ASP A 89 -1.62 -13.37 4.99
C ASP A 89 -0.28 -13.89 5.52
N ALA A 90 0.70 -14.12 4.64
CA ALA A 90 2.05 -14.51 5.03
C ALA A 90 2.77 -13.43 5.88
N VAL A 91 2.65 -12.15 5.53
CA VAL A 91 3.27 -11.06 6.30
C VAL A 91 2.56 -10.81 7.62
N ASP A 92 1.23 -10.93 7.66
CA ASP A 92 0.45 -10.87 8.90
C ASP A 92 0.91 -11.98 9.88
N ASP A 93 0.93 -13.21 9.38
CA ASP A 93 1.38 -14.39 10.12
C ASP A 93 2.83 -14.27 10.60
N LEU A 94 3.72 -13.72 9.78
CA LEU A 94 5.11 -13.44 10.16
C LEU A 94 5.17 -12.39 11.27
N ALA A 95 4.44 -11.27 11.12
CA ALA A 95 4.49 -10.15 12.04
C ALA A 95 3.94 -10.53 13.42
N ARG A 96 2.87 -11.32 13.50
CA ARG A 96 2.30 -11.80 14.77
C ARG A 96 3.24 -12.70 15.56
N ARG A 97 4.17 -13.37 14.88
CA ARG A 97 5.15 -14.29 15.48
C ARG A 97 6.51 -13.65 15.76
N SER A 98 6.69 -12.38 15.39
CA SER A 98 7.99 -11.69 15.45
C SER A 98 7.99 -10.56 16.49
N ASP A 99 9.11 -10.39 17.17
CA ASP A 99 9.35 -9.24 18.05
C ASP A 99 9.62 -7.95 17.27
N VAL A 100 10.13 -8.08 16.04
CA VAL A 100 10.36 -7.01 15.09
C VAL A 100 10.34 -7.59 13.67
N VAL A 101 9.88 -6.82 12.69
CA VAL A 101 9.91 -7.20 11.26
C VAL A 101 10.79 -6.24 10.47
N ILE A 102 11.63 -6.79 9.60
CA ILE A 102 12.43 -6.06 8.64
C ILE A 102 11.87 -6.34 7.25
N VAL A 103 11.54 -5.26 6.53
CA VAL A 103 10.99 -5.32 5.18
C VAL A 103 12.00 -4.73 4.20
N VAL A 104 12.50 -5.54 3.28
CA VAL A 104 13.59 -5.17 2.37
C VAL A 104 13.08 -4.82 0.97
N GLY A 105 13.44 -3.63 0.50
CA GLY A 105 13.29 -3.24 -0.91
C GLY A 105 13.25 -1.73 -1.10
N GLY A 106 13.20 -1.30 -2.37
CA GLY A 106 13.25 0.12 -2.70
C GLY A 106 12.12 0.94 -2.06
N TYR A 107 12.44 2.16 -1.59
CA TYR A 107 11.48 3.08 -0.97
C TYR A 107 10.36 3.54 -1.91
N ASN A 108 10.56 3.47 -3.22
CA ASN A 108 9.53 3.77 -4.22
C ASN A 108 8.66 2.56 -4.59
N SER A 109 8.93 1.38 -4.04
CA SER A 109 8.15 0.17 -4.29
C SER A 109 6.87 0.21 -3.48
N SER A 110 5.74 0.44 -4.17
CA SER A 110 4.43 0.41 -3.54
C SER A 110 4.22 -0.89 -2.78
N ASN A 111 4.58 -2.05 -3.35
CA ASN A 111 4.48 -3.36 -2.69
C ASN A 111 5.32 -3.43 -1.40
N THR A 112 6.56 -2.95 -1.40
CA THR A 112 7.43 -3.04 -0.22
C THR A 112 6.92 -2.15 0.91
N THR A 113 6.56 -0.89 0.59
CA THR A 113 5.93 0.04 1.56
C THR A 113 4.68 -0.57 2.17
N ASN A 114 3.94 -1.30 1.36
CA ASN A 114 2.71 -1.96 1.70
C ASN A 114 2.91 -3.16 2.64
N LEU A 115 3.92 -4.01 2.42
CA LEU A 115 4.27 -5.08 3.38
C LEU A 115 4.68 -4.48 4.74
N ALA A 116 5.45 -3.39 4.75
CA ALA A 116 5.82 -2.69 5.98
C ALA A 116 4.60 -2.12 6.72
N LYS A 117 3.62 -1.58 5.98
CA LYS A 117 2.34 -1.11 6.53
C LYS A 117 1.56 -2.22 7.22
N VAL A 118 1.51 -3.41 6.63
CA VAL A 118 0.82 -4.58 7.22
C VAL A 118 1.55 -5.04 8.48
N ALA A 119 2.87 -5.27 8.40
CA ALA A 119 3.65 -5.73 9.55
C ALA A 119 3.56 -4.78 10.76
N ARG A 120 3.56 -3.46 10.50
CA ARG A 120 3.45 -2.41 11.54
C ARG A 120 2.16 -2.49 12.37
N GLN A 121 1.11 -3.13 11.88
CA GLN A 121 -0.14 -3.29 12.63
C GLN A 121 0.01 -4.22 13.84
N TYR A 122 1.04 -5.07 13.85
CA TYR A 122 1.22 -6.13 14.85
C TYR A 122 2.49 -5.99 15.67
N THR A 123 3.57 -5.48 15.07
CA THR A 123 4.86 -5.32 15.74
C THR A 123 5.66 -4.17 15.15
N ALA A 124 6.82 -3.83 15.73
CA ALA A 124 7.73 -2.85 15.15
C ALA A 124 8.17 -3.33 13.76
N ALA A 125 8.03 -2.49 12.74
CA ALA A 125 8.37 -2.83 11.37
C ALA A 125 9.27 -1.75 10.75
N TYR A 126 10.40 -2.17 10.19
CA TYR A 126 11.41 -1.29 9.60
C TYR A 126 11.55 -1.59 8.11
N HIS A 127 11.23 -0.61 7.25
CA HIS A 127 11.43 -0.69 5.81
C HIS A 127 12.84 -0.20 5.48
N ILE A 128 13.72 -1.09 5.05
CA ILE A 128 15.10 -0.77 4.65
C ILE A 128 15.31 -1.00 3.15
N GLN A 129 16.26 -0.27 2.56
CA GLN A 129 16.55 -0.41 1.14
C GLN A 129 17.34 -1.69 0.81
N GLY A 130 18.18 -2.17 1.72
CA GLY A 130 19.05 -3.32 1.49
C GLY A 130 20.13 -3.50 2.57
N PRO A 131 21.25 -4.16 2.24
CA PRO A 131 22.35 -4.40 3.17
C PRO A 131 23.00 -3.08 3.62
N GLY A 132 23.71 -3.11 4.74
CA GLY A 132 24.39 -1.98 5.35
C GLY A 132 23.46 -1.00 6.05
N HIS A 133 22.17 -1.33 6.18
CA HIS A 133 21.17 -0.45 6.80
C HIS A 133 20.95 -0.73 8.27
N LEU A 134 21.45 -1.86 8.80
CA LEU A 134 21.21 -2.27 10.17
C LEU A 134 22.47 -2.74 10.86
N THR A 135 22.51 -2.47 12.16
CA THR A 135 23.50 -2.93 13.14
C THR A 135 22.77 -3.20 14.45
N ARG A 136 23.46 -3.75 15.46
CA ARG A 136 22.87 -4.01 16.78
C ARG A 136 22.24 -2.78 17.42
N HIS A 137 22.84 -1.60 17.20
CA HIS A 137 22.44 -0.37 17.87
C HIS A 137 21.65 0.58 16.98
N VAL A 138 21.77 0.46 15.67
CA VAL A 138 21.26 1.46 14.73
C VAL A 138 20.61 0.79 13.53
N ILE A 139 19.46 1.32 13.11
CA ILE A 139 18.80 0.98 11.84
C ILE A 139 18.48 2.25 11.05
N ARG A 140 18.78 2.23 9.75
CA ARG A 140 18.36 3.24 8.76
C ARG A 140 17.17 2.71 7.98
N HIS A 141 16.05 3.42 8.04
CA HIS A 141 14.79 2.96 7.47
C HIS A 141 13.92 4.13 7.04
N GLN A 142 12.94 3.86 6.18
CA GLN A 142 11.89 4.81 5.83
C GLN A 142 10.60 4.49 6.62
N PRO A 143 10.19 5.35 7.57
CA PRO A 143 8.92 5.17 8.25
C PRO A 143 7.74 5.21 7.29
N TYR A 144 6.73 4.39 7.53
CA TYR A 144 5.51 4.43 6.73
C TYR A 144 4.89 5.84 6.72
N GLY A 145 4.58 6.34 5.52
CA GLY A 145 4.00 7.66 5.30
C GLY A 145 5.03 8.79 5.12
N THR A 146 6.33 8.51 5.19
CA THR A 146 7.39 9.48 4.91
C THR A 146 8.07 9.17 3.56
N LYS A 147 8.78 10.16 3.03
CA LYS A 147 9.66 10.00 1.85
C LYS A 147 11.14 10.13 2.20
N THR A 148 11.45 10.14 3.50
CA THR A 148 12.79 10.43 4.02
C THR A 148 13.23 9.27 4.88
N GLU A 149 14.43 8.77 4.61
CA GLU A 149 15.10 7.81 5.46
C GLU A 149 15.55 8.48 6.77
N ILE A 150 15.35 7.78 7.88
CA ILE A 150 15.79 8.19 9.20
C ILE A 150 16.67 7.12 9.82
N THR A 151 17.44 7.53 10.82
CA THR A 151 18.21 6.65 11.67
C THR A 151 17.50 6.48 13.01
N THR A 152 17.29 5.25 13.45
CA THR A 152 16.74 4.93 14.77
C THR A 152 17.78 4.15 15.57
N THR A 153 18.04 4.62 16.79
CA THR A 153 18.91 3.94 17.77
C THR A 153 18.09 3.00 18.65
N ASP A 154 18.72 1.98 19.20
CA ASP A 154 18.11 1.02 20.15
C ASP A 154 16.79 0.43 19.63
N TRP A 155 16.79 0.07 18.33
CA TRP A 155 15.62 -0.38 17.59
C TRP A 155 15.22 -1.83 17.89
N LEU A 156 16.11 -2.60 18.51
CA LEU A 156 15.84 -3.97 18.96
C LEU A 156 15.20 -3.96 20.35
N PRO A 157 14.15 -4.74 20.60
CA PRO A 157 13.61 -4.91 21.95
C PRO A 157 14.67 -5.51 22.90
N ASP A 158 14.68 -5.06 24.15
CA ASP A 158 15.55 -5.61 25.18
C ASP A 158 14.99 -6.96 25.68
N LYS A 159 15.34 -8.03 24.97
CA LYS A 159 14.95 -9.40 25.29
C LYS A 159 16.13 -10.37 25.10
N PRO A 160 16.25 -11.43 25.93
CA PRO A 160 17.32 -12.42 25.81
C PRO A 160 17.29 -13.23 24.50
N SER A 161 16.09 -13.41 23.93
CA SER A 161 15.88 -14.08 22.65
C SER A 161 14.89 -13.25 21.84
N LEU A 162 15.24 -13.00 20.58
CA LEU A 162 14.47 -12.18 19.66
C LEU A 162 14.10 -12.99 18.43
N ILE A 163 12.83 -12.92 18.04
CA ILE A 163 12.34 -13.42 16.77
C ILE A 163 12.28 -12.24 15.80
N ILE A 164 13.21 -12.19 14.85
CA ILE A 164 13.26 -11.16 13.82
C ILE A 164 12.61 -11.73 12.55
N GLY A 165 11.47 -11.17 12.16
CA GLY A 165 10.83 -11.50 10.90
C GLY A 165 11.52 -10.78 9.74
N LEU A 166 11.78 -11.48 8.64
CA LEU A 166 12.41 -10.92 7.45
C LEU A 166 11.52 -11.21 6.23
N THR A 167 11.19 -10.18 5.47
CA THR A 167 10.45 -10.29 4.21
C THR A 167 10.97 -9.27 3.20
N SER A 168 10.66 -9.47 1.92
CA SER A 168 11.08 -8.56 0.85
C SER A 168 9.94 -8.25 -0.12
N GLY A 169 10.08 -7.13 -0.83
CA GLY A 169 9.21 -6.82 -1.95
C GLY A 169 9.46 -7.74 -3.16
N ALA A 170 8.45 -7.90 -4.02
CA ALA A 170 8.55 -8.78 -5.20
C ALA A 170 9.68 -8.41 -6.19
N SER A 171 10.20 -7.17 -6.13
CA SER A 171 11.29 -6.67 -6.98
C SER A 171 12.66 -6.74 -6.30
N THR A 172 12.76 -7.28 -5.09
CA THR A 172 14.01 -7.40 -4.34
C THR A 172 14.67 -8.74 -4.66
N PRO A 173 15.91 -8.78 -5.19
CA PRO A 173 16.62 -10.03 -5.47
C PRO A 173 16.90 -10.86 -4.21
N ASP A 174 16.94 -12.19 -4.34
CA ASP A 174 17.24 -13.09 -3.22
C ASP A 174 18.64 -12.84 -2.63
N SER A 175 19.63 -12.49 -3.46
CA SER A 175 20.99 -12.17 -2.99
C SER A 175 21.01 -11.00 -1.99
N VAL A 176 20.16 -9.99 -2.24
CA VAL A 176 20.00 -8.85 -1.33
C VAL A 176 19.40 -9.30 0.01
N LEU A 177 18.44 -10.24 -0.04
CA LEU A 177 17.82 -10.79 1.16
C LEU A 177 18.79 -11.64 1.98
N GLU A 178 19.64 -12.43 1.31
CA GLU A 178 20.67 -13.24 1.94
C GLU A 178 21.73 -12.40 2.66
N GLU A 179 22.16 -11.29 2.05
CA GLU A 179 23.09 -10.34 2.68
C GLU A 179 22.49 -9.71 3.93
N VAL A 180 21.24 -9.25 3.87
CA VAL A 180 20.54 -8.71 5.05
C VAL A 180 20.37 -9.78 6.13
N LEU A 181 20.06 -11.02 5.75
CA LEU A 181 19.96 -12.14 6.70
C LEU A 181 21.31 -12.40 7.39
N HIS A 182 22.42 -12.26 6.66
CA HIS A 182 23.76 -12.37 7.23
C HIS A 182 24.02 -11.26 8.27
N GLU A 183 23.65 -10.02 7.97
CA GLU A 183 23.75 -8.91 8.93
C GLU A 183 22.92 -9.16 10.18
N ILE A 184 21.69 -9.65 10.03
CA ILE A 184 20.80 -9.98 11.15
C ILE A 184 21.41 -11.06 12.05
N ARG A 185 22.02 -12.11 11.48
CA ARG A 185 22.67 -13.18 12.25
C ARG A 185 23.85 -12.66 13.08
N ASN A 186 24.52 -11.62 12.60
CA ASN A 186 25.67 -11.00 13.27
C ASN A 186 25.24 -9.94 14.32
N LEU A 187 23.95 -9.73 14.56
CA LEU A 187 23.49 -8.81 15.62
C LEU A 187 23.70 -9.38 17.03
N GLY A 188 23.80 -10.70 17.16
CA GLY A 188 23.96 -11.41 18.43
C GLY A 188 25.41 -11.83 18.76
N SER A 189 26.33 -11.66 17.81
CA SER A 189 27.78 -11.89 17.99
C SER A 189 28.47 -10.65 18.54
#